data_AF-A0A969K081-F1
#
_entry.id   AF-A0A969K081-F1
#
_cell.length_a   1.000
_cell.length_b   1.000
_cell.length_c   1.000
_cell.angle_alpha   90.00
_cell.angle_beta   90.00
_cell.angle_gamma   90.00
#
_symmetry.space_group_name_H-M   'P 1'
#
loop_
_entity.id
_entity.type
_entity.pdbx_description
1 polymer ?
#
loop_
_entity_poly.entity_id
_entity_poly.type
_entity_poly.pdbx_seq_one_letter_code
_entity_poly.pdbx_strand_id
1 'polypeptide(L)'
;PTLRRWLDEDREWLRQHRQLSEDAEAWTAHQQEASFLYRGSRLAAVETWPEQHGDELSPLEQEFLQASLTEQARLAAEKVAQQRQEEQLIMERQTAVRLRRFSIALGVVFVLALLAALFALGQRQQAQTSLRVAQTAEADANRQTGERATAEALANERADALATAEALALTQAAAESQARGTAVAAQATTAALSQQLKVQQLTNLAQISEEADLKILLAIEAIGARTGCLMVCPWPHTRLFWMA
;
A
#
# COMPACT_ATOMS: atom_id res chain seq x y z
N PRO A 1 90.41 -62.98 -22.12
CA PRO A 1 89.50 -63.83 -21.32
C PRO A 1 90.21 -65.11 -20.85
N THR A 2 90.25 -65.35 -19.54
CA THR A 2 91.07 -66.40 -18.90
C THR A 2 90.29 -67.69 -18.67
N LEU A 3 90.95 -68.83 -18.83
CA LEU A 3 90.42 -70.20 -18.63
C LEU A 3 89.67 -70.38 -17.29
N ARG A 4 90.06 -69.64 -16.25
CA ARG A 4 89.40 -69.65 -14.93
C ARG A 4 87.95 -69.19 -15.00
N ARG A 5 87.64 -68.14 -15.76
CA ARG A 5 86.28 -67.62 -15.87
C ARG A 5 85.33 -68.65 -16.48
N TRP A 6 85.79 -69.35 -17.53
CA TRP A 6 85.01 -70.42 -18.16
C TRP A 6 84.77 -71.59 -17.20
N LEU A 7 85.78 -71.98 -16.42
CA LEU A 7 85.64 -73.04 -15.42
C LEU A 7 84.73 -72.66 -14.24
N ASP A 8 84.71 -71.38 -13.86
CA ASP A 8 83.85 -70.87 -12.80
C ASP A 8 82.39 -70.76 -13.26
N GLU A 9 82.16 -70.31 -14.50
CA GLU A 9 80.83 -70.30 -15.17
C GLU A 9 80.24 -71.72 -15.25
N ASP A 10 81.01 -72.72 -15.67
CA ASP A 10 80.58 -74.13 -15.72
C ASP A 10 80.22 -74.69 -14.34
N ARG A 11 80.95 -74.30 -13.28
CA ARG A 11 80.67 -74.75 -11.90
C ARG A 11 79.43 -74.12 -11.31
N GLU A 12 79.16 -72.87 -11.66
CA GLU A 12 77.98 -72.15 -11.24
C GLU A 12 76.73 -72.65 -11.98
N TRP A 13 76.88 -72.99 -13.28
CA TRP A 13 75.88 -73.71 -14.06
C TRP A 13 75.53 -75.06 -13.42
N LEU A 14 76.51 -75.94 -13.20
CA LEU A 14 76.27 -77.29 -12.65
C LEU A 14 75.62 -77.30 -11.27
N ARG A 15 75.94 -76.31 -10.41
CA ARG A 15 75.31 -76.17 -9.09
C ARG A 15 73.84 -75.79 -9.20
N GLN A 16 73.55 -74.78 -10.02
CA GLN A 16 72.19 -74.31 -10.20
C GLN A 16 71.34 -75.34 -10.99
N HIS A 17 71.94 -76.05 -11.95
CA HIS A 17 71.29 -77.15 -12.68
C HIS A 17 70.87 -78.27 -11.73
N ARG A 18 71.76 -78.73 -10.85
CA ARG A 18 71.42 -79.74 -9.82
C ARG A 18 70.30 -79.27 -8.90
N GLN A 19 70.33 -78.01 -8.48
CA GLN A 19 69.27 -77.44 -7.65
C GLN A 19 67.93 -77.37 -8.39
N LEU A 20 67.95 -77.03 -9.68
CA LEU A 20 66.76 -77.06 -10.54
C LEU A 20 66.20 -78.49 -10.66
N SER A 21 67.06 -79.50 -10.84
CA SER A 21 66.63 -80.90 -10.88
C SER A 21 65.94 -81.33 -9.58
N GLU A 22 66.56 -81.03 -8.44
CA GLU A 22 66.01 -81.35 -7.11
C GLU A 22 64.66 -80.65 -6.88
N ASP A 23 64.55 -79.37 -7.24
CA ASP A 23 63.31 -78.59 -7.07
C ASP A 23 62.20 -79.07 -8.06
N ALA A 24 62.56 -79.50 -9.27
CA ALA A 24 61.62 -80.07 -10.24
C ALA A 24 61.09 -81.45 -9.81
N GLU A 25 61.96 -82.29 -9.24
CA GLU A 25 61.58 -83.56 -8.63
C GLU A 25 60.64 -83.34 -7.43
N ALA A 26 60.97 -82.38 -6.57
CA ALA A 26 60.14 -82.01 -5.43
C ALA A 26 58.75 -81.51 -5.88
N TRP A 27 58.69 -80.61 -6.87
CA TRP A 27 57.43 -80.14 -7.44
C TRP A 27 56.55 -81.29 -7.95
N THR A 28 57.15 -82.26 -8.62
CA THR A 28 56.44 -83.44 -9.13
C THR A 28 55.96 -84.35 -8.00
N ALA A 29 56.80 -84.59 -6.99
CA ALA A 29 56.44 -85.34 -5.79
C ALA A 29 55.29 -84.68 -5.01
N HIS A 30 55.20 -83.36 -5.05
CA HIS A 30 54.12 -82.55 -4.47
C HIS A 30 52.94 -82.31 -5.42
N GLN A 31 52.72 -83.19 -6.40
CA GLN A 31 51.58 -83.14 -7.33
C GLN A 31 51.48 -81.83 -8.11
N GLN A 32 52.64 -81.28 -8.47
CA GLN A 32 52.76 -80.07 -9.27
C GLN A 32 52.14 -78.81 -8.63
N GLU A 33 52.13 -78.72 -7.29
CA GLU A 33 51.57 -77.58 -6.58
C GLU A 33 52.28 -76.26 -6.91
N ALA A 34 51.51 -75.20 -7.16
CA ALA A 34 52.02 -73.89 -7.56
C ALA A 34 52.92 -73.20 -6.51
N SER A 35 52.91 -73.65 -5.26
CA SER A 35 53.74 -73.12 -4.16
C SER A 35 55.23 -73.50 -4.29
N PHE A 36 55.52 -74.60 -5.00
CA PHE A 36 56.89 -75.08 -5.27
C PHE A 36 57.50 -74.47 -6.54
N LEU A 37 56.68 -73.84 -7.39
CA LEU A 37 57.15 -73.15 -8.59
C LEU A 37 58.03 -71.96 -8.22
N TYR A 38 59.04 -71.71 -9.06
CA TYR A 38 59.92 -70.56 -8.87
C TYR A 38 59.16 -69.26 -9.07
N ARG A 39 59.48 -68.26 -8.23
CA ARG A 39 58.89 -66.92 -8.28
C ARG A 39 59.96 -65.86 -8.03
N GLY A 40 59.76 -64.67 -8.61
CA GLY A 40 60.61 -63.51 -8.37
C GLY A 40 62.07 -63.76 -8.78
N SER A 41 63.01 -63.47 -7.88
CA SER A 41 64.44 -63.55 -8.17
C SER A 41 64.93 -64.96 -8.52
N ARG A 42 64.29 -66.02 -7.99
CA ARG A 42 64.69 -67.40 -8.28
C ARG A 42 64.32 -67.81 -9.70
N LEU A 43 63.17 -67.35 -10.20
CA LEU A 43 62.76 -67.57 -11.59
C LEU A 43 63.60 -66.72 -12.55
N ALA A 44 63.85 -65.46 -12.21
CA ALA A 44 64.66 -64.56 -13.04
C ALA A 44 66.11 -65.04 -13.24
N ALA A 45 66.67 -65.79 -12.28
CA ALA A 45 68.01 -66.36 -12.40
C ALA A 45 68.09 -67.49 -13.46
N VAL A 46 66.95 -68.15 -13.74
CA VAL A 46 66.88 -69.34 -14.61
C VAL A 46 65.98 -69.15 -15.83
N GLU A 47 65.36 -67.98 -16.01
CA GLU A 47 64.40 -67.73 -17.11
C GLU A 47 65.04 -67.82 -18.50
N THR A 48 66.33 -67.50 -18.61
CA THR A 48 67.08 -67.53 -19.88
C THR A 48 67.63 -68.91 -20.22
N TRP A 49 67.50 -69.88 -19.31
CA TRP A 49 68.13 -71.19 -19.45
C TRP A 49 67.50 -72.07 -20.52
N PRO A 50 66.17 -72.08 -20.73
CA PRO A 50 65.57 -72.78 -21.86
C PRO A 50 66.14 -72.32 -23.21
N GLU A 51 66.51 -71.05 -23.33
CA GLU A 51 67.10 -70.47 -24.55
C GLU A 51 68.60 -70.75 -24.68
N GLN A 52 69.34 -70.78 -23.55
CA GLN A 52 70.80 -70.89 -23.54
C GLN A 52 71.32 -72.33 -23.46
N HIS A 53 70.61 -73.20 -22.74
CA HIS A 53 71.03 -74.57 -22.42
C HIS A 53 69.87 -75.56 -22.56
N GLY A 54 68.89 -75.27 -23.44
CA GLY A 54 67.67 -76.06 -23.59
C GLY A 54 67.91 -77.55 -23.84
N ASP A 55 68.98 -77.89 -24.56
CA ASP A 55 69.37 -79.28 -24.88
C ASP A 55 69.96 -80.05 -23.67
N GLU A 56 70.42 -79.33 -22.63
CA GLU A 56 70.97 -79.92 -21.40
C GLU A 56 69.90 -80.08 -20.30
N LEU A 57 68.73 -79.46 -20.48
CA LEU A 57 67.61 -79.54 -19.54
C LEU A 57 66.81 -80.83 -19.74
N SER A 58 66.47 -81.50 -18.64
CA SER A 58 65.55 -82.63 -18.63
C SER A 58 64.12 -82.18 -18.99
N PRO A 59 63.29 -83.04 -19.61
CA PRO A 59 61.88 -82.72 -19.87
C PRO A 59 61.11 -82.24 -18.63
N LEU A 60 61.44 -82.80 -17.45
CA LEU A 60 60.83 -82.40 -16.18
C LEU A 60 61.20 -80.97 -15.76
N GLU A 61 62.46 -80.59 -15.99
CA GLU A 61 62.97 -79.25 -15.69
C GLU A 61 62.35 -78.21 -16.63
N GLN A 62 62.20 -78.56 -17.91
CA GLN A 62 61.51 -77.72 -18.89
C GLN A 62 60.03 -77.52 -18.51
N GLU A 63 59.34 -78.58 -18.10
CA GLU A 63 57.95 -78.50 -17.63
C GLU A 63 57.82 -77.63 -16.37
N PHE A 64 58.74 -77.79 -15.40
CA PHE A 64 58.78 -76.99 -14.19
C PHE A 64 59.01 -75.50 -14.45
N LEU A 65 59.96 -75.16 -15.31
CA LEU A 65 60.24 -73.77 -15.71
C LEU A 65 59.05 -73.17 -16.45
N GLN A 66 58.44 -73.91 -17.37
CA GLN A 66 57.28 -73.45 -18.11
C GLN A 66 56.06 -73.22 -17.19
N ALA A 67 55.84 -74.11 -16.23
CA ALA A 67 54.80 -73.94 -15.22
C ALA A 67 55.06 -72.70 -14.35
N SER A 68 56.31 -72.47 -13.95
CA SER A 68 56.73 -71.31 -13.15
C SER A 68 56.49 -69.99 -13.90
N LEU A 69 56.86 -69.93 -15.19
CA LEU A 69 56.62 -68.76 -16.05
C LEU A 69 55.11 -68.49 -16.26
N THR A 70 54.33 -69.55 -16.48
CA THR A 70 52.88 -69.45 -16.67
C THR A 70 52.18 -68.91 -15.42
N GLU A 71 52.59 -69.39 -14.24
CA GLU A 71 52.06 -68.90 -12.96
C GLU A 71 52.45 -67.44 -12.69
N GLN A 72 53.68 -67.04 -13.00
CA GLN A 72 54.10 -65.63 -12.89
C GLN A 72 53.27 -64.73 -13.81
N ALA A 73 53.02 -65.16 -15.05
CA ALA A 73 52.20 -64.42 -16.00
C ALA A 73 50.75 -64.29 -15.50
N ARG A 74 50.17 -65.34 -14.90
CA ARG A 74 48.84 -65.32 -14.28
C ARG A 74 48.76 -64.30 -13.16
N LEU A 75 49.71 -64.33 -12.21
CA LEU A 75 49.75 -63.41 -11.08
C LEU A 75 49.96 -61.95 -11.52
N ALA A 76 50.75 -61.72 -12.58
CA ALA A 76 50.92 -60.40 -13.16
C ALA A 76 49.63 -59.89 -13.82
N ALA A 77 48.92 -60.74 -14.56
CA ALA A 77 47.65 -60.41 -15.17
C ALA A 77 46.56 -60.08 -14.13
N GLU A 78 46.49 -60.85 -13.04
CA GLU A 78 45.57 -60.58 -11.93
C GLU A 78 45.84 -59.22 -11.27
N LYS A 79 47.11 -58.87 -11.01
CA LYS A 79 47.47 -57.56 -10.47
C LYS A 79 47.09 -56.41 -11.40
N VAL A 80 47.31 -56.56 -12.70
CA VAL A 80 46.91 -55.55 -13.70
C VAL A 80 45.38 -55.44 -13.77
N ALA A 81 44.66 -56.55 -13.68
CA ALA A 81 43.19 -56.53 -13.65
C ALA A 81 42.65 -55.82 -12.39
N GLN A 82 43.24 -56.08 -11.22
CA GLN A 82 42.91 -55.38 -9.98
C GLN A 82 43.19 -53.88 -10.06
N GLN A 83 44.36 -53.49 -10.56
CA GLN A 83 44.71 -52.08 -10.76
C GLN A 83 43.73 -51.37 -11.71
N ARG A 84 43.34 -52.01 -12.80
CA ARG A 84 42.34 -51.45 -13.73
C ARG A 84 40.97 -51.27 -13.07
N GLN A 85 40.55 -52.19 -12.20
CA GLN A 85 39.31 -52.05 -11.45
C GLN A 85 39.36 -50.86 -10.48
N GLU A 86 40.48 -50.67 -9.78
CA GLU A 86 40.67 -49.53 -8.89
C GLU A 86 40.68 -48.19 -9.65
N GLU A 87 41.36 -48.13 -10.80
CA GLU A 87 41.39 -46.94 -11.65
C GLU A 87 40.00 -46.57 -12.19
N GLN A 88 39.20 -47.55 -12.60
CA GLN A 88 37.83 -47.32 -13.08
C GLN A 88 36.96 -46.67 -12.00
N LEU A 89 37.05 -47.16 -10.75
CA LEU A 89 36.31 -46.59 -9.62
C LEU A 89 36.73 -45.16 -9.30
N ILE A 90 38.01 -44.81 -9.51
CA ILE A 90 38.51 -43.44 -9.32
C ILE A 90 37.95 -42.52 -10.39
N MET A 91 37.95 -42.93 -11.66
CA MET A 91 37.45 -42.11 -12.78
C MET A 91 35.95 -41.83 -12.69
N GLU A 92 35.15 -42.84 -12.32
CA GLU A 92 33.69 -42.67 -12.13
C GLU A 92 33.36 -41.67 -11.02
N ARG A 93 34.13 -41.67 -9.92
CA ARG A 93 33.92 -40.72 -8.82
C ARG A 93 34.21 -39.29 -9.23
N GLN A 94 35.21 -39.06 -10.08
CA GLN A 94 35.61 -37.70 -10.47
C GLN A 94 34.52 -36.97 -11.27
N THR A 95 33.87 -37.68 -12.20
CA THR A 95 32.80 -37.09 -13.04
C THR A 95 31.56 -36.77 -12.20
N ALA A 96 31.16 -37.68 -11.30
CA ALA A 96 30.03 -37.49 -10.39
C ALA A 96 30.23 -36.29 -9.44
N VAL A 97 31.45 -36.10 -8.92
CA VAL A 97 31.75 -34.97 -8.03
C VAL A 97 31.66 -33.63 -8.76
N ARG A 98 32.14 -33.55 -10.01
CA ARG A 98 32.08 -32.31 -10.80
C ARG A 98 30.63 -31.92 -11.11
N LEU A 99 29.80 -32.87 -11.55
CA LEU A 99 28.37 -32.65 -11.79
C LEU A 99 27.64 -32.23 -10.51
N ARG A 100 27.93 -32.89 -9.37
CA ARG A 100 27.34 -32.54 -8.09
C ARG A 100 27.70 -31.12 -7.65
N ARG A 101 28.96 -30.69 -7.82
CA ARG A 101 29.38 -29.32 -7.54
C ARG A 101 28.63 -28.29 -8.39
N PHE A 102 28.46 -28.54 -9.68
CA PHE A 102 27.66 -27.64 -10.53
C PHE A 102 26.20 -27.58 -10.11
N SER A 103 25.58 -28.72 -9.75
CA SER A 103 24.20 -28.74 -9.26
C SER A 103 24.04 -27.96 -7.94
N ILE A 104 25.00 -28.08 -7.02
CA ILE A 104 25.01 -27.33 -5.75
C ILE A 104 25.19 -25.84 -6.03
N ALA A 105 26.16 -25.47 -6.87
CA ALA A 105 26.39 -24.07 -7.24
C ALA A 105 25.16 -23.44 -7.89
N LEU A 106 24.51 -24.16 -8.82
CA LEU A 106 23.28 -23.73 -9.47
C LEU A 106 22.13 -23.58 -8.46
N GLY A 107 22.00 -24.53 -7.52
CA GLY A 107 21.02 -24.45 -6.43
C GLY A 107 21.25 -23.24 -5.53
N VAL A 108 22.50 -22.95 -5.15
CA VAL A 108 22.85 -21.77 -4.35
C VAL A 108 22.51 -20.47 -5.10
N VAL A 109 22.87 -20.36 -6.38
CA VAL A 109 22.53 -19.19 -7.21
C VAL A 109 21.01 -19.02 -7.32
N PHE A 110 20.26 -20.11 -7.50
CA PHE A 110 18.80 -20.06 -7.55
C PHE A 110 18.18 -19.57 -6.23
N VAL A 111 18.66 -20.07 -5.09
CA VAL A 111 18.22 -19.61 -3.77
C VAL A 111 18.53 -18.13 -3.56
N LEU A 112 19.73 -17.67 -3.93
CA LEU A 112 20.09 -16.25 -3.86
C LEU A 112 19.20 -15.38 -4.75
N ALA A 113 18.88 -15.84 -5.96
CA ALA A 113 17.97 -15.13 -6.86
C ALA A 113 16.54 -15.04 -6.28
N LEU A 114 16.04 -16.11 -5.66
CA LEU A 114 14.74 -16.10 -4.97
C LEU A 114 14.73 -15.14 -3.79
N LEU A 115 15.78 -15.15 -2.96
CA LEU A 115 15.92 -14.22 -1.84
C LEU A 115 15.96 -12.76 -2.32
N ALA A 116 16.70 -12.47 -3.39
CA ALA A 116 16.75 -11.14 -3.98
C ALA A 116 15.38 -10.70 -4.54
N ALA A 117 14.65 -11.61 -5.20
CA ALA A 117 13.31 -11.35 -5.72
C ALA A 117 12.32 -11.05 -4.58
N LEU A 118 12.33 -11.85 -3.51
CA LEU A 118 11.50 -11.63 -2.33
C LEU A 118 11.83 -10.29 -1.64
N PHE A 119 13.12 -9.98 -1.51
CA PHE A 119 13.58 -8.72 -0.94
C PHE A 119 13.10 -7.52 -1.79
N ALA A 120 13.20 -7.60 -3.11
CA ALA A 120 12.72 -6.56 -4.03
C ALA A 120 11.21 -6.33 -3.93
N LEU A 121 10.41 -7.39 -3.75
CA LEU A 121 8.97 -7.27 -3.55
C LEU A 121 8.64 -6.57 -2.22
N GLY A 122 9.35 -6.91 -1.14
CA GLY A 122 9.22 -6.21 0.15
C GLY A 122 9.60 -4.73 0.06
N GLN A 123 10.70 -4.42 -0.61
CA GLN A 123 11.14 -3.05 -0.84
C GLN A 123 10.12 -2.24 -1.66
N ARG A 124 9.54 -2.85 -2.69
CA ARG A 124 8.49 -2.21 -3.51
C ARG A 124 7.24 -1.91 -2.70
N GLN A 125 6.85 -2.80 -1.79
CA GLN A 125 5.70 -2.59 -0.92
C GLN A 125 5.94 -1.44 0.07
N GLN A 126 7.16 -1.32 0.60
CA GLN A 126 7.53 -0.21 1.48
C GLN A 126 7.53 1.13 0.74
N ALA A 127 8.07 1.18 -0.48
CA ALA A 127 8.04 2.39 -1.31
C ALA A 127 6.61 2.83 -1.67
N GLN A 128 5.72 1.88 -1.97
CA GLN A 128 4.30 2.18 -2.24
C GLN A 128 3.56 2.68 -1.01
N THR A 129 3.91 2.17 0.18
CA THR A 129 3.31 2.63 1.44
C THR A 129 3.68 4.08 1.70
N SER A 130 4.94 4.48 1.47
CA SER A 130 5.37 5.87 1.59
C SER A 130 4.60 6.82 0.66
N LEU A 131 4.38 6.41 -0.59
CA LEU A 131 3.60 7.20 -1.55
C LEU A 131 2.13 7.33 -1.13
N ARG A 132 1.52 6.23 -0.66
CA ARG A 132 0.13 6.24 -0.18
C ARG A 132 -0.04 7.14 1.03
N VAL A 133 0.89 7.09 1.99
CA VAL A 133 0.85 7.95 3.19
C VAL A 133 0.94 9.42 2.82
N ALA A 134 1.80 9.79 1.86
CA ALA A 134 1.88 11.16 1.35
C ALA A 134 0.57 11.59 0.67
N GLN A 135 0.00 10.75 -0.19
CA GLN A 135 -1.27 11.02 -0.86
C GLN A 135 -2.45 11.18 0.11
N THR A 136 -2.52 10.36 1.15
CA THR A 136 -3.56 10.49 2.18
C THR A 136 -3.38 11.76 3.01
N ALA A 137 -2.13 12.12 3.35
CA ALA A 137 -1.85 13.35 4.07
C ALA A 137 -2.25 14.60 3.28
N GLU A 138 -2.00 14.63 1.97
CA GLU A 138 -2.45 15.71 1.09
C GLU A 138 -3.97 15.76 0.97
N ALA A 139 -4.63 14.61 0.83
CA ALA A 139 -6.09 14.53 0.75
C ALA A 139 -6.76 15.01 2.05
N ASP A 140 -6.19 14.67 3.20
CA ASP A 140 -6.69 15.10 4.51
C ASP A 140 -6.46 16.60 4.73
N ALA A 141 -5.32 17.14 4.31
CA ALA A 141 -5.05 18.58 4.33
C ALA A 141 -6.05 19.36 3.46
N ASN A 142 -6.34 18.88 2.25
CA ASN A 142 -7.34 19.48 1.37
C ASN A 142 -8.77 19.36 1.90
N ARG A 143 -9.09 18.27 2.61
CA ARG A 143 -10.41 18.13 3.25
C ARG A 143 -10.59 19.18 4.35
N GLN A 144 -9.56 19.41 5.17
CA GLN A 144 -9.60 20.43 6.22
C GLN A 144 -9.72 21.85 5.65
N THR A 145 -9.02 22.17 4.56
CA THR A 145 -9.16 23.48 3.92
C THR A 145 -10.54 23.65 3.29
N GLY A 146 -11.09 22.61 2.67
CA GLY A 146 -12.46 22.58 2.17
C GLY A 146 -13.50 22.81 3.28
N GLU A 147 -13.37 22.10 4.40
CA GLU A 147 -14.25 22.27 5.57
C GLU A 147 -14.18 23.69 6.13
N ARG A 148 -12.98 24.27 6.26
CA ARG A 148 -12.81 25.67 6.68
C ARG A 148 -13.47 26.65 5.72
N ALA A 149 -13.25 26.48 4.41
CA ALA A 149 -13.87 27.34 3.40
C ALA A 149 -15.40 27.24 3.43
N THR A 150 -15.97 26.04 3.66
CA THR A 150 -17.42 25.87 3.80
C THR A 150 -17.96 26.49 5.10
N ALA A 151 -17.21 26.40 6.20
CA ALA A 151 -17.58 27.03 7.46
C ALA A 151 -17.54 28.56 7.36
N GLU A 152 -16.53 29.11 6.69
CA GLU A 152 -16.42 30.55 6.40
C GLU A 152 -17.55 31.03 5.47
N ALA A 153 -17.89 30.26 4.42
CA ALA A 153 -19.01 30.59 3.55
C ALA A 153 -20.35 30.64 4.31
N LEU A 154 -20.60 29.65 5.18
CA LEU A 154 -21.81 29.62 6.02
C LEU A 154 -21.83 30.76 7.05
N ALA A 155 -20.67 31.14 7.60
CA ALA A 155 -20.55 32.27 8.51
C ALA A 155 -20.87 33.60 7.81
N ASN A 156 -20.37 33.80 6.59
CA ASN A 156 -20.67 34.97 5.78
C ASN A 156 -22.16 35.02 5.39
N GLU A 157 -22.75 33.90 4.97
CA GLU A 157 -24.18 33.83 4.65
C GLU A 157 -25.06 34.20 5.86
N ARG A 158 -24.68 33.75 7.07
CA ARG A 158 -25.37 34.15 8.30
C ARG A 158 -25.21 35.63 8.62
N ALA A 159 -24.03 36.20 8.38
CA ALA A 159 -23.80 37.64 8.58
C ALA A 159 -24.66 38.47 7.62
N ASP A 160 -24.75 38.07 6.35
CA ASP A 160 -25.60 38.72 5.34
C ASP A 160 -27.09 38.60 5.69
N ALA A 161 -27.52 37.43 6.19
CA ALA A 161 -28.90 37.22 6.65
C ALA A 161 -29.25 38.13 7.85
N LEU A 162 -28.31 38.36 8.77
CA LEU A 162 -28.50 39.28 9.89
C LEU A 162 -28.54 40.74 9.42
N ALA A 163 -27.64 41.15 8.52
CA ALA A 163 -27.61 42.50 7.96
C ALA A 163 -28.88 42.83 7.17
N THR A 164 -29.39 41.87 6.39
CA THR A 164 -30.65 42.03 5.66
C THR A 164 -31.85 42.10 6.60
N ALA A 165 -31.88 41.33 7.69
CA ALA A 165 -32.91 41.43 8.72
C ALA A 165 -32.91 42.80 9.41
N GLU A 166 -31.73 43.35 9.74
CA GLU A 166 -31.61 44.69 10.33
C GLU A 166 -32.09 45.79 9.38
N ALA A 167 -31.73 45.71 8.08
CA ALA A 167 -32.21 46.65 7.07
C ALA A 167 -33.74 46.60 6.90
N LEU A 168 -34.33 45.40 6.93
CA LEU A 168 -35.79 45.23 6.91
C LEU A 168 -36.45 45.82 8.17
N ALA A 169 -35.86 45.65 9.35
CA ALA A 169 -36.39 46.24 10.58
C ALA A 169 -36.38 47.78 10.55
N LEU A 170 -35.30 48.40 10.03
CA LEU A 170 -35.21 49.86 9.87
C LEU A 170 -36.24 50.40 8.88
N THR A 171 -36.43 49.72 7.75
CA THR A 171 -37.43 50.13 6.75
C THR A 171 -38.86 49.99 7.27
N GLN A 172 -39.15 48.94 8.04
CA GLN A 172 -40.45 48.77 8.70
C GLN A 172 -40.72 49.85 9.74
N ALA A 173 -39.73 50.19 10.59
CA ALA A 173 -39.86 51.25 11.58
C ALA A 173 -40.10 52.62 10.92
N ALA A 174 -39.42 52.91 9.82
CA ALA A 174 -39.64 54.12 9.03
C ALA A 174 -41.07 54.15 8.45
N ALA A 175 -41.54 53.05 7.86
CA ALA A 175 -42.91 52.93 7.34
C ALA A 175 -43.97 53.13 8.44
N GLU A 176 -43.74 52.58 9.64
CA GLU A 176 -44.66 52.77 10.78
C GLU A 176 -44.70 54.22 11.26
N SER A 177 -43.54 54.90 11.31
CA SER A 177 -43.48 56.33 11.66
C SER A 177 -44.24 57.21 10.65
N GLN A 178 -44.16 56.87 9.36
CA GLN A 178 -44.87 57.56 8.30
C GLN A 178 -46.38 57.31 8.39
N ALA A 179 -46.81 56.08 8.69
CA ALA A 179 -48.21 55.73 8.92
C ALA A 179 -48.81 56.48 10.14
N ARG A 180 -48.04 56.62 11.23
CA ARG A 180 -48.45 57.45 12.39
C ARG A 180 -48.55 58.93 12.01
N GLY A 181 -47.59 59.44 11.24
CA GLY A 181 -47.60 60.83 10.76
C GLY A 181 -48.81 61.16 9.86
N THR A 182 -49.14 60.26 8.92
CA THR A 182 -50.31 60.44 8.05
C THR A 182 -51.64 60.33 8.81
N ALA A 183 -51.72 59.44 9.81
CA ALA A 183 -52.89 59.34 10.68
C ALA A 183 -53.12 60.61 11.50
N VAL A 184 -52.06 61.19 12.09
CA VAL A 184 -52.16 62.46 12.85
C VAL A 184 -52.53 63.62 11.92
N ALA A 185 -51.98 63.69 10.71
CA ALA A 185 -52.35 64.71 9.73
C ALA A 185 -53.83 64.61 9.32
N ALA A 186 -54.36 63.39 9.13
CA ALA A 186 -55.78 63.16 8.86
C ALA A 186 -56.68 63.56 10.04
N GLN A 187 -56.21 63.36 11.28
CA GLN A 187 -56.95 63.79 12.48
C GLN A 187 -56.95 65.31 12.65
N ALA A 188 -55.85 65.99 12.29
CA ALA A 188 -55.77 67.45 12.31
C ALA A 188 -56.68 68.10 11.26
N THR A 189 -56.75 67.54 10.04
CA THR A 189 -57.65 68.05 8.99
C THR A 189 -59.11 67.86 9.34
N THR A 190 -59.50 66.72 9.92
CA THR A 190 -60.87 66.49 10.40
C THR A 190 -61.24 67.43 11.55
N ALA A 191 -60.31 67.69 12.49
CA ALA A 191 -60.51 68.66 13.56
C ALA A 191 -60.69 70.09 13.02
N ALA A 192 -59.84 70.52 12.08
CA ALA A 192 -59.93 71.83 11.44
C ALA A 192 -61.27 72.03 10.71
N LEU A 193 -61.72 71.00 9.97
CA LEU A 193 -63.01 71.03 9.27
C LEU A 193 -64.18 71.18 10.25
N SER A 194 -64.14 70.49 11.39
CA SER A 194 -65.17 70.60 12.42
C SER A 194 -65.24 71.99 13.06
N GLN A 195 -64.08 72.63 13.26
CA GLN A 195 -64.00 73.96 13.84
C GLN A 195 -64.49 75.03 12.86
N GLN A 196 -64.18 74.87 11.57
CA GLN A 196 -64.69 75.76 10.51
C GLN A 196 -66.21 75.66 10.38
N LEU A 197 -66.78 74.45 10.44
CA LEU A 197 -68.23 74.22 10.50
C LEU A 197 -68.87 74.93 11.70
N LYS A 198 -68.21 74.87 12.87
CA LYS A 198 -68.68 75.52 14.10
C LYS A 198 -68.70 77.05 13.96
N VAL A 199 -67.62 77.63 13.41
CA VAL A 199 -67.56 79.08 13.13
C VAL A 199 -68.62 79.48 12.13
N GLN A 200 -68.79 78.72 11.05
CA GLN A 200 -69.77 79.02 10.00
C GLN A 200 -71.21 78.96 10.53
N GLN A 201 -71.54 78.03 11.42
CA GLN A 201 -72.84 77.99 12.11
C GLN A 201 -73.07 79.23 12.98
N LEU A 202 -72.06 79.68 13.73
CA LEU A 202 -72.16 80.88 14.57
C LEU A 202 -72.34 82.15 13.71
N THR A 203 -71.62 82.27 12.60
CA THR A 203 -71.78 83.40 11.66
C THR A 203 -73.18 83.41 11.05
N ASN A 204 -73.71 82.25 10.66
CA ASN A 204 -75.05 82.16 10.08
C ASN A 204 -76.14 82.55 11.09
N LEU A 205 -75.99 82.17 12.37
CA LEU A 205 -76.90 82.60 13.44
C LEU A 205 -76.81 84.11 13.71
N ALA A 206 -75.61 84.70 13.67
CA ALA A 206 -75.45 86.15 13.79
C ALA A 206 -76.14 86.89 12.64
N GLN A 207 -75.98 86.40 11.41
CA GLN A 207 -76.59 86.99 10.21
C GLN A 207 -78.13 86.90 10.23
N ILE A 208 -78.70 85.82 10.77
CA ILE A 208 -80.15 85.69 10.98
C ILE A 208 -80.66 86.70 12.03
N SER A 209 -79.88 86.99 13.08
CA SER A 209 -80.29 87.97 14.11
C SER A 209 -80.31 89.40 13.58
N GLU A 210 -79.35 89.76 12.72
CA GLU A 210 -79.25 91.11 12.14
C GLU A 210 -80.40 91.40 11.15
N GLU A 211 -80.87 90.37 10.44
CA GLU A 211 -82.04 90.45 9.56
C GLU A 211 -83.37 90.50 10.35
N ALA A 212 -83.40 89.94 11.57
CA ALA A 212 -84.55 90.00 12.46
C ALA A 212 -84.70 91.40 13.09
N ASP A 213 -83.60 92.03 13.52
CA ASP A 213 -83.62 93.37 14.12
C ASP A 213 -84.03 94.46 13.10
N LEU A 214 -83.64 94.32 11.82
CA LEU A 214 -84.04 95.26 10.77
C LEU A 214 -85.56 95.22 10.46
N LYS A 215 -86.19 94.04 10.63
CA LYS A 215 -87.64 93.87 10.43
C LYS A 215 -88.46 94.36 11.62
N ILE A 216 -87.93 94.27 12.84
CA ILE A 216 -88.61 94.73 14.05
C ILE A 216 -88.64 96.26 14.12
N LEU A 217 -87.58 96.96 13.68
CA LEU A 217 -87.51 98.43 13.68
C LEU A 217 -88.43 99.10 12.65
N LEU A 218 -88.64 98.51 11.47
CA LEU A 218 -89.60 99.03 10.48
C LEU A 218 -91.08 98.88 10.90
N ALA A 219 -91.39 97.95 11.82
CA ALA A 219 -92.76 97.76 12.31
C ALA A 219 -93.17 98.76 13.39
N ILE A 220 -92.21 99.38 14.11
CA ILE A 220 -92.49 100.25 15.27
C ILE A 220 -92.69 101.72 14.85
N GLU A 221 -92.06 102.19 13.76
CA GLU A 221 -92.16 103.60 13.33
C GLU A 221 -93.46 103.93 12.57
N ALA A 222 -94.20 102.92 12.10
CA ALA A 222 -95.48 103.12 11.40
C ALA A 222 -96.69 103.39 12.33
N ILE A 223 -96.54 103.24 13.66
CA ILE A 223 -97.69 103.21 14.60
C ILE A 223 -97.74 104.41 15.57
N GLY A 224 -96.68 105.23 15.67
CA GLY A 224 -96.59 106.32 16.67
C GLY A 224 -97.14 107.70 16.27
N ALA A 225 -97.55 107.90 15.02
CA ALA A 225 -97.95 109.21 14.49
C ALA A 225 -99.47 109.42 14.44
N ARG A 226 -100.22 109.04 15.48
CA ARG A 226 -101.62 109.48 15.63
C ARG A 226 -102.12 109.22 17.05
N THR A 227 -102.75 110.25 17.63
CA THR A 227 -103.70 110.20 18.75
C THR A 227 -103.17 109.90 20.17
N GLY A 228 -103.10 110.97 20.97
CA GLY A 228 -103.42 110.88 22.38
C GLY A 228 -104.94 110.76 22.57
N CYS A 229 -105.37 109.88 23.47
CA CYS A 229 -106.55 110.03 24.33
C CYS A 229 -106.72 108.79 25.23
N LEU A 230 -107.00 109.07 26.50
CA LEU A 230 -107.98 108.39 27.36
C LEU A 230 -107.83 106.90 27.74
N MET A 231 -107.70 106.70 29.06
CA MET A 231 -108.72 106.06 29.92
C MET A 231 -108.60 104.55 30.22
N VAL A 232 -108.31 104.29 31.51
CA VAL A 232 -108.95 103.32 32.44
C VAL A 232 -108.94 101.81 32.11
N CYS A 233 -108.38 101.07 33.08
CA CYS A 233 -108.51 99.65 33.49
C CYS A 233 -109.70 98.82 32.91
N PRO A 234 -109.63 97.46 32.84
CA PRO A 234 -109.11 96.57 33.90
C PRO A 234 -108.42 95.24 33.48
N TRP A 235 -107.87 94.54 34.49
CA TRP A 235 -107.48 93.11 34.61
C TRP A 235 -108.39 92.12 33.83
N PRO A 236 -108.01 90.84 33.52
CA PRO A 236 -107.45 89.92 34.52
C PRO A 236 -106.56 88.71 34.06
N HIS A 237 -105.89 88.12 35.08
CA HIS A 237 -105.73 86.67 35.35
C HIS A 237 -105.00 85.66 34.42
N THR A 238 -104.00 85.00 35.04
CA THR A 238 -103.77 83.52 35.12
C THR A 238 -103.36 82.76 33.85
N ARG A 239 -102.60 81.66 33.86
CA ARG A 239 -102.06 80.74 34.89
C ARG A 239 -101.16 79.74 34.13
N LEU A 240 -100.11 79.26 34.80
CA LEU A 240 -99.65 77.85 34.82
C LEU A 240 -99.14 77.27 33.46
N PHE A 241 -98.32 76.22 33.35
CA PHE A 241 -98.18 74.94 34.06
C PHE A 241 -96.89 74.30 33.45
N TRP A 242 -95.87 73.98 34.24
CA TRP A 242 -95.38 72.62 34.57
C TRP A 242 -94.61 71.81 33.49
N MET A 243 -93.41 71.38 33.90
CA MET A 243 -92.66 70.13 33.63
C MET A 243 -92.69 69.45 32.25
N ALA A 244 -91.50 69.20 31.70
CA ALA A 244 -90.80 67.90 31.73
C ALA A 244 -89.42 68.03 31.05
#